data_AF-A0A9P4IDW1-F1
#
_entry.id   AF-A0A9P4IDW1-F1
#
_cell.length_a   1.000
_cell.length_b   1.000
_cell.length_c   1.000
_cell.angle_alpha   90.00
_cell.angle_beta   90.00
_cell.angle_gamma   90.00
#
_symmetry.space_group_name_H-M   'P 1'
#
loop_
_entity.id
_entity.type
_entity.pdbx_description
1 polymer ?
#
loop_
_entity_poly.entity_id
_entity_poly.type
_entity_poly.pdbx_seq_one_letter_code
_entity_poly.pdbx_strand_id
1 'polypeptide(L)'
;MDDPENSPAAQHLRDAIYHGDVTRVIQLLDVERAPLSVLNHSTVSQNTSVELLETLVDRGYDINRPGLQNTNEHGRTLIDYPGVLKKEAVVRWLVEHGARLDRGQEEYMVVPMPAPLLETAAVYASVPTFKLLQEHGAKLGRRTLHCAVEYAAGISLDPVADLASPMFDPKKKFGEDRKRLVEMLPFLVNELGLDVNAVDTEKVPRPSGHYGTPLCYAAYNNGVGVVKWLLSKGADPMLGGDEALDAGLMAKAMKNEKVLKVLEEWQQSRKST
;
A
#
# COMPACT_ATOMS: atom_id res chain seq x y z
N MET A 1 35.72 5.46 20.85
CA MET A 1 35.42 4.22 20.09
C MET A 1 34.58 4.66 18.93
N ASP A 2 35.08 4.46 17.71
CA ASP A 2 34.32 4.78 16.50
C ASP A 2 33.14 3.82 16.40
N ASP A 3 31.95 4.37 16.19
CA ASP A 3 30.72 3.62 16.00
C ASP A 3 30.82 2.83 14.67
N PRO A 4 30.88 1.48 14.71
CA PRO A 4 31.03 0.67 13.50
C PRO A 4 29.86 0.86 12.51
N GLU A 5 28.68 1.30 12.97
CA GLU A 5 27.50 1.55 12.13
C GLU A 5 27.62 2.86 11.30
N ASN A 6 28.56 3.73 11.68
CA ASN A 6 28.92 4.95 10.97
C ASN A 6 30.27 4.86 10.24
N SER A 7 30.82 3.65 10.09
CA SER A 7 32.06 3.43 9.35
C SER A 7 31.88 3.64 7.83
N PRO A 8 32.96 3.97 7.08
CA PRO A 8 32.91 4.04 5.62
C PRO A 8 32.42 2.75 4.96
N ALA A 9 32.81 1.59 5.50
CA ALA A 9 32.35 0.29 5.00
C ALA A 9 30.82 0.11 5.17
N ALA A 10 30.27 0.59 6.29
CA ALA A 10 28.84 0.58 6.54
C ALA A 10 28.07 1.50 5.56
N GLN A 11 28.62 2.68 5.23
CA GLN A 11 28.05 3.56 4.21
C GLN A 11 28.12 2.93 2.82
N HIS A 12 29.28 2.41 2.42
CA HIS A 12 29.46 1.76 1.12
C HIS A 12 28.52 0.56 0.94
N LEU A 13 28.21 -0.17 2.02
CA LEU A 13 27.26 -1.29 1.97
C LEU A 13 25.84 -0.80 1.69
N ARG A 14 25.39 0.28 2.34
CA ARG A 14 24.08 0.88 2.05
C ARG A 14 24.01 1.37 0.60
N ASP A 15 25.08 2.00 0.11
CA ASP A 15 25.15 2.53 -1.26
C ASP A 15 25.15 1.41 -2.31
N ALA A 16 25.90 0.33 -2.07
CA ALA A 16 25.92 -0.84 -2.95
C ALA A 16 24.54 -1.49 -3.08
N ILE A 17 23.81 -1.63 -1.97
CA ILE A 17 22.42 -2.13 -1.97
C ILE A 17 21.49 -1.17 -2.70
N TYR A 18 21.61 0.13 -2.45
CA TYR A 18 20.79 1.14 -3.13
C TYR A 18 20.95 1.06 -4.66
N HIS A 19 22.17 0.81 -5.14
CA HIS A 19 22.47 0.63 -6.55
C HIS A 19 22.23 -0.79 -7.10
N GLY A 20 21.89 -1.75 -6.25
CA GLY A 20 21.65 -3.14 -6.64
C GLY A 20 22.93 -3.90 -7.06
N ASP A 21 24.10 -3.45 -6.62
CA ASP A 21 25.38 -4.07 -6.94
C ASP A 21 25.67 -5.23 -5.98
N VAL A 22 25.08 -6.40 -6.29
CA VAL A 22 25.23 -7.62 -5.46
C VAL A 22 26.70 -8.05 -5.35
N THR A 23 27.50 -7.88 -6.41
CA THR A 23 28.93 -8.21 -6.39
C THR A 23 29.67 -7.37 -5.35
N ARG A 24 29.41 -6.05 -5.32
CA ARG A 24 30.01 -5.15 -4.33
C ARG A 24 29.51 -5.45 -2.91
N VAL A 25 28.23 -5.81 -2.75
CA VAL A 25 27.68 -6.26 -1.47
C VAL A 25 28.44 -7.48 -0.93
N ILE A 26 28.68 -8.50 -1.76
CA ILE A 26 29.46 -9.69 -1.39
C ILE A 26 30.86 -9.28 -0.93
N GLN A 27 31.56 -8.45 -1.72
CA GLN A 27 32.91 -8.00 -1.37
C GLN A 27 32.94 -7.25 -0.03
N LEU A 28 31.98 -6.36 0.20
CA LEU A 28 31.89 -5.56 1.42
C LEU A 28 31.65 -6.42 2.66
N LEU A 29 30.78 -7.43 2.56
CA LEU A 29 30.45 -8.32 3.68
C LEU A 29 31.58 -9.31 3.97
N ASP A 30 32.14 -9.94 2.94
CA ASP A 30 33.09 -11.06 3.12
C ASP A 30 34.52 -10.60 3.36
N VAL A 31 34.95 -9.56 2.63
CA VAL A 31 36.34 -9.10 2.63
C VAL A 31 36.52 -7.90 3.55
N GLU A 32 35.69 -6.87 3.37
CA GLU A 32 35.80 -5.61 4.14
C GLU A 32 35.09 -5.67 5.51
N ARG A 33 34.42 -6.79 5.81
CA ARG A 33 33.73 -7.05 7.09
C ARG A 33 32.75 -5.94 7.48
N ALA A 34 32.05 -5.38 6.49
CA ALA A 34 31.00 -4.41 6.73
C ALA A 34 29.90 -5.02 7.63
N PRO A 35 29.43 -4.28 8.66
CA PRO A 35 28.49 -4.84 9.62
C PRO A 35 27.09 -4.98 9.01
N LEU A 36 26.56 -6.21 8.96
CA LEU A 36 25.21 -6.48 8.46
C LEU A 36 24.12 -5.79 9.30
N SER A 37 24.39 -5.52 10.59
CA SER A 37 23.47 -4.82 11.51
C SER A 37 23.07 -3.43 11.03
N VAL A 38 23.89 -2.82 10.17
CA VAL A 38 23.67 -1.51 9.56
C VAL A 38 22.46 -1.47 8.62
N LEU A 39 22.06 -2.64 8.11
CA LEU A 39 20.96 -2.75 7.17
C LEU A 39 19.63 -2.69 7.90
N ASN A 40 18.78 -1.77 7.44
CA ASN A 40 17.36 -1.74 7.76
C ASN A 40 16.54 -2.17 6.53
N HIS A 41 15.28 -2.50 6.78
CA HIS A 41 14.37 -2.97 5.73
C HIS A 41 14.10 -1.91 4.67
N SER A 42 14.07 -0.62 5.03
CA SER A 42 13.93 0.45 4.04
C SER A 42 15.05 0.42 3.01
N THR A 43 16.31 0.34 3.44
CA THR A 43 17.48 0.27 2.56
C THR A 43 17.41 -0.96 1.65
N VAL A 44 17.15 -2.15 2.23
CA VAL A 44 17.06 -3.40 1.46
C VAL A 44 15.90 -3.36 0.47
N SER A 45 14.77 -2.74 0.82
CA SER A 45 13.55 -2.70 0.00
C SER A 45 13.65 -1.91 -1.31
N GLN A 46 14.58 -0.95 -1.41
CA GLN A 46 14.67 -0.05 -2.58
C GLN A 46 15.05 -0.81 -3.85
N ASN A 47 16.05 -1.68 -3.76
CA ASN A 47 16.58 -2.41 -4.90
C ASN A 47 16.66 -3.92 -4.65
N THR A 48 15.67 -4.46 -3.95
CA THR A 48 15.61 -5.89 -3.63
C THR A 48 15.53 -6.75 -4.89
N SER A 49 16.33 -7.80 -4.94
CA SER A 49 16.25 -8.92 -5.88
C SER A 49 16.33 -10.23 -5.10
N VAL A 50 15.94 -11.34 -5.71
CA VAL A 50 16.09 -12.68 -5.09
C VAL A 50 17.56 -12.96 -4.78
N GLU A 51 18.46 -12.69 -5.73
CA GLU A 51 19.90 -12.87 -5.57
C GLU A 51 20.49 -12.06 -4.39
N LEU A 52 20.04 -10.81 -4.22
CA LEU A 52 20.44 -9.99 -3.08
C LEU A 52 19.93 -10.61 -1.76
N LEU A 53 18.69 -11.09 -1.73
CA LEU A 53 18.15 -11.70 -0.51
C LEU A 53 18.85 -13.00 -0.14
N GLU A 54 19.12 -13.88 -1.11
CA GLU A 54 19.92 -15.08 -0.91
C GLU A 54 21.28 -14.71 -0.32
N THR A 55 21.97 -13.76 -0.93
CA THR A 55 23.28 -13.26 -0.47
C THR A 55 23.24 -12.76 0.98
N LEU A 56 22.21 -11.98 1.35
CA LEU A 56 22.09 -11.39 2.68
C LEU A 56 21.66 -12.45 3.72
N VAL A 57 20.70 -13.30 3.40
CA VAL A 57 20.18 -14.35 4.31
C VAL A 57 21.25 -15.40 4.59
N ASP A 58 22.05 -15.78 3.60
CA ASP A 58 23.22 -16.68 3.79
C ASP A 58 24.24 -16.12 4.80
N ARG A 59 24.23 -14.80 5.02
CA ARG A 59 25.10 -14.08 5.96
C ARG A 59 24.40 -13.71 7.27
N GLY A 60 23.19 -14.23 7.50
CA GLY A 60 22.45 -14.05 8.73
C GLY A 60 21.52 -12.84 8.75
N TYR A 61 21.12 -12.31 7.59
CA TYR A 61 20.09 -11.27 7.53
C TYR A 61 18.73 -11.85 7.92
N ASP A 62 18.12 -11.28 8.96
CA ASP A 62 16.79 -11.70 9.41
C ASP A 62 15.68 -10.91 8.69
N ILE A 63 15.01 -11.58 7.74
CA ILE A 63 13.87 -11.01 6.98
C ILE A 63 12.68 -10.63 7.87
N ASN A 64 12.59 -11.22 9.06
CA ASN A 64 11.49 -11.04 10.03
C ASN A 64 11.85 -10.10 11.18
N ARG A 65 13.07 -9.53 11.20
CA ARG A 65 13.47 -8.55 12.22
C ARG A 65 12.45 -7.41 12.25
N PRO A 66 11.86 -7.01 13.37
CA PRO A 66 10.98 -5.85 13.38
C PRO A 66 11.81 -4.58 13.17
N GLY A 67 11.29 -3.65 12.37
CA GLY A 67 11.86 -2.32 12.20
C GLY A 67 11.95 -1.57 13.53
N LEU A 68 12.88 -0.61 13.60
CA LEU A 68 13.27 0.05 14.84
C LEU A 68 12.09 0.73 15.57
N GLN A 69 12.11 0.68 16.90
CA GLN A 69 11.13 1.42 17.71
C GLN A 69 11.32 2.93 17.54
N ASN A 70 10.22 3.68 17.66
CA ASN A 70 10.20 5.15 17.53
C ASN A 70 10.64 5.66 16.14
N THR A 71 10.61 4.81 15.11
CA THR A 71 10.79 5.21 13.71
C THR A 71 9.52 4.93 12.91
N ASN A 72 9.47 5.42 11.67
CA ASN A 72 8.42 5.07 10.71
C ASN A 72 8.45 3.59 10.28
N GLU A 73 9.46 2.82 10.70
CA GLU A 73 9.61 1.39 10.46
C GLU A 73 9.06 0.53 11.59
N HIS A 74 8.56 1.13 12.68
CA HIS A 74 8.15 0.40 13.87
C HIS A 74 7.20 -0.76 13.53
N GLY A 75 7.63 -1.98 13.88
CA GLY A 75 6.88 -3.22 13.65
C GLY A 75 6.81 -3.70 12.19
N ARG A 76 7.40 -2.96 11.23
CA ARG A 76 7.47 -3.39 9.83
C ARG A 76 8.59 -4.41 9.64
N THR A 77 8.31 -5.43 8.85
CA THR A 77 9.28 -6.42 8.35
C THR A 77 9.55 -6.15 6.87
N LEU A 78 10.49 -6.86 6.25
CA LEU A 78 10.88 -6.58 4.86
C LEU A 78 9.71 -6.66 3.87
N ILE A 79 8.81 -7.64 4.05
CA ILE A 79 7.69 -7.88 3.13
C ILE A 79 6.66 -6.73 3.11
N ASP A 80 6.68 -5.87 4.13
CA ASP A 80 5.74 -4.76 4.27
C ASP A 80 6.07 -3.55 3.39
N TYR A 81 7.24 -3.55 2.75
CA TYR A 81 7.72 -2.40 2.02
C TYR A 81 7.19 -2.36 0.58
N PRO A 82 6.75 -1.19 0.08
CA PRO A 82 6.24 -1.05 -1.28
C PRO A 82 7.20 -1.53 -2.37
N GLY A 83 8.52 -1.32 -2.19
CA GLY A 83 9.54 -1.77 -3.15
C GLY A 83 9.61 -3.29 -3.29
N VAL A 84 9.24 -4.02 -2.23
CA VAL A 84 9.15 -5.48 -2.20
C VAL A 84 7.82 -5.94 -2.79
N LEU A 85 6.69 -5.40 -2.32
CA LEU A 85 5.33 -5.80 -2.76
C LEU A 85 5.09 -5.65 -4.26
N LYS A 86 5.80 -4.73 -4.91
CA LYS A 86 5.76 -4.53 -6.37
C LYS A 86 6.46 -5.64 -7.17
N LYS A 87 7.30 -6.46 -6.52
CA LYS A 87 8.16 -7.47 -7.16
C LYS A 87 7.66 -8.87 -6.81
N GLU A 88 6.80 -9.43 -7.65
CA GLU A 88 6.18 -10.75 -7.41
C GLU A 88 7.21 -11.85 -7.09
N ALA A 89 8.31 -11.93 -7.85
CA ALA A 89 9.35 -12.93 -7.61
C ALA A 89 10.00 -12.79 -6.22
N VAL A 90 10.19 -11.56 -5.75
CA VAL A 90 10.76 -11.29 -4.41
C VAL A 90 9.74 -11.63 -3.33
N VAL A 91 8.47 -11.27 -3.51
CA VAL A 91 7.41 -11.62 -2.55
C VAL A 91 7.26 -13.13 -2.43
N ARG A 92 7.24 -13.85 -3.56
CA ARG A 92 7.17 -15.31 -3.61
C ARG A 92 8.34 -15.94 -2.84
N TRP A 93 9.56 -15.49 -3.13
CA TRP A 93 10.75 -15.97 -2.44
C TRP A 93 10.64 -15.72 -0.93
N LEU A 94 10.24 -14.52 -0.49
CA LEU A 94 10.09 -14.21 0.94
C LEU A 94 9.07 -15.11 1.63
N VAL A 95 7.93 -15.36 1.00
CA VAL A 95 6.89 -16.26 1.52
C VAL A 95 7.42 -17.69 1.65
N GLU A 96 8.11 -18.20 0.63
CA GLU A 96 8.74 -19.53 0.62
C GLU A 96 9.85 -19.67 1.69
N HIS A 97 10.48 -18.56 2.07
CA HIS A 97 11.54 -18.50 3.08
C HIS A 97 11.03 -18.07 4.47
N GLY A 98 9.72 -18.14 4.71
CA GLY A 98 9.14 -17.98 6.05
C GLY A 98 8.98 -16.52 6.51
N ALA A 99 8.77 -15.58 5.57
CA ALA A 99 8.37 -14.23 5.93
C ALA A 99 7.02 -14.23 6.67
N ARG A 100 6.95 -13.52 7.80
CA ARG A 100 5.73 -13.39 8.61
C ARG A 100 4.78 -12.38 7.98
N LEU A 101 3.54 -12.80 7.72
CA LEU A 101 2.53 -11.95 7.07
C LEU A 101 1.64 -11.18 8.05
N ASP A 102 1.66 -11.57 9.33
CA ASP A 102 0.87 -10.98 10.42
C ASP A 102 1.74 -10.20 11.43
N ARG A 103 3.05 -10.16 11.20
CA ARG A 103 4.04 -9.48 12.05
C ARG A 103 4.02 -9.97 13.51
N GLY A 104 3.44 -11.16 13.77
CA GLY A 104 3.29 -11.73 15.11
C GLY A 104 2.30 -11.01 16.03
N GLN A 105 1.28 -10.31 15.50
CA GLN A 105 0.24 -9.64 16.31
C GLN A 105 -1.06 -10.45 16.32
N GLU A 106 -1.58 -10.77 17.51
CA GLU A 106 -2.81 -11.57 17.69
C GLU A 106 -4.10 -10.77 17.48
N GLU A 107 -4.14 -9.47 17.81
CA GLU A 107 -5.36 -8.65 17.75
C GLU A 107 -5.19 -7.35 16.95
N TYR A 108 -6.10 -7.16 15.98
CA TYR A 108 -6.25 -5.90 15.23
C TYR A 108 -6.77 -4.82 16.17
N MET A 109 -5.88 -4.04 16.77
CA MET A 109 -6.28 -2.76 17.36
C MET A 109 -6.70 -1.81 16.24
N VAL A 110 -7.59 -0.87 16.46
CA VAL A 110 -8.07 0.08 15.41
C VAL A 110 -6.96 1.04 14.92
N VAL A 111 -5.79 1.02 15.57
CA VAL A 111 -4.63 1.87 15.25
C VAL A 111 -3.31 1.08 15.37
N PRO A 112 -3.12 -0.11 14.76
CA PRO A 112 -1.82 -0.75 14.81
C PRO A 112 -0.98 -0.11 13.72
N MET A 113 0.00 0.68 14.13
CA MET A 113 1.15 0.88 13.28
C MET A 113 2.01 -0.37 13.45
N PRO A 114 2.14 -1.22 12.43
CA PRO A 114 1.70 -1.06 11.04
C PRO A 114 0.43 -1.85 10.66
N ALA A 115 -0.31 -1.34 9.66
CA ALA A 115 -1.54 -1.93 9.14
C ALA A 115 -1.38 -3.39 8.65
N PRO A 116 -2.46 -4.20 8.59
CA PRO A 116 -2.43 -5.53 7.98
C PRO A 116 -1.78 -5.51 6.60
N LEU A 117 -0.99 -6.53 6.29
CA LEU A 117 -0.20 -6.58 5.05
C LEU A 117 -1.05 -6.37 3.80
N LEU A 118 -2.28 -6.91 3.77
CA LEU A 118 -3.18 -6.74 2.64
C LEU A 118 -3.71 -5.31 2.45
N GLU A 119 -3.69 -4.43 3.46
CA GLU A 119 -3.97 -3.00 3.25
C GLU A 119 -2.87 -2.36 2.38
N THR A 120 -1.59 -2.64 2.69
CA THR A 120 -0.46 -2.15 1.89
C THR A 120 -0.37 -2.86 0.53
N ALA A 121 -0.66 -4.16 0.47
CA ALA A 121 -0.67 -4.92 -0.79
C ALA A 121 -1.76 -4.43 -1.75
N ALA A 122 -2.95 -4.07 -1.25
CA ALA A 122 -3.98 -3.46 -2.09
C ALA A 122 -3.50 -2.16 -2.76
N VAL A 123 -2.59 -1.42 -2.10
CA VAL A 123 -2.02 -0.19 -2.65
C VAL A 123 -0.86 -0.45 -3.58
N TYR A 124 0.01 -1.45 -3.35
CA TYR A 124 1.30 -1.62 -4.05
C TYR A 124 1.54 -2.93 -4.80
N ALA A 125 0.78 -3.99 -4.51
CA ALA A 125 0.94 -5.30 -5.13
C ALA A 125 0.06 -5.48 -6.38
N SER A 126 0.43 -6.41 -7.26
CA SER A 126 -0.42 -6.90 -8.35
C SER A 126 -1.51 -7.82 -7.78
N VAL A 127 -2.58 -8.09 -8.55
CA VAL A 127 -3.61 -9.06 -8.13
C VAL A 127 -3.02 -10.46 -7.86
N PRO A 128 -2.11 -11.01 -8.70
CA PRO A 128 -1.43 -12.27 -8.38
C PRO A 128 -0.67 -12.24 -7.06
N THR A 129 0.14 -11.20 -6.80
CA THR A 129 0.86 -11.06 -5.54
C THR A 129 -0.09 -10.94 -4.34
N PHE A 130 -1.20 -10.22 -4.49
CA PHE A 130 -2.22 -10.12 -3.44
C PHE A 130 -2.85 -11.48 -3.13
N LYS A 131 -3.25 -12.23 -4.17
CA LYS A 131 -3.82 -13.59 -4.03
C LYS A 131 -2.82 -14.53 -3.35
N LEU A 132 -1.55 -14.49 -3.77
CA LEU A 132 -0.48 -15.27 -3.15
C LEU A 132 -0.35 -15.00 -1.64
N LEU A 133 -0.33 -13.73 -1.23
CA LEU A 133 -0.25 -13.35 0.18
C LEU A 133 -1.49 -13.82 0.96
N GLN A 134 -2.68 -13.68 0.38
CA GLN A 134 -3.93 -14.14 0.99
C GLN A 134 -3.97 -15.66 1.17
N GLU A 135 -3.55 -16.42 0.15
CA GLU A 135 -3.43 -17.89 0.20
C GLU A 135 -2.49 -18.37 1.30
N HIS A 136 -1.47 -17.56 1.63
CA HIS A 136 -0.50 -17.84 2.71
C HIS A 136 -0.90 -17.22 4.05
N GLY A 137 -2.14 -16.75 4.20
CA GLY A 137 -2.71 -16.35 5.49
C GLY A 137 -2.57 -14.87 5.83
N ALA A 138 -2.17 -14.00 4.90
CA ALA A 138 -2.23 -12.56 5.13
C ALA A 138 -3.69 -12.12 5.35
N LYS A 139 -3.94 -11.42 6.46
CA LYS A 139 -5.29 -11.00 6.85
C LYS A 139 -5.75 -9.76 6.09
N LEU A 140 -7.03 -9.75 5.71
CA LEU A 140 -7.70 -8.56 5.20
C LEU A 140 -7.90 -7.54 6.33
N GLY A 141 -7.57 -6.29 6.05
CA GLY A 141 -7.80 -5.18 6.97
C GLY A 141 -9.12 -4.46 6.63
N ARG A 142 -9.70 -3.76 7.61
CA ARG A 142 -10.92 -2.96 7.39
C ARG A 142 -10.72 -1.86 6.36
N ARG A 143 -9.47 -1.41 6.17
CA ARG A 143 -9.13 -0.35 5.21
C ARG A 143 -8.53 -0.87 3.91
N THR A 144 -8.62 -2.17 3.60
CA THR A 144 -8.05 -2.71 2.36
C THR A 144 -8.57 -1.99 1.11
N LEU A 145 -9.89 -1.80 0.98
CA LEU A 145 -10.48 -1.03 -0.13
C LEU A 145 -10.18 0.47 0.01
N HIS A 146 -10.27 1.02 1.22
CA HIS A 146 -10.05 2.43 1.52
C HIS A 146 -8.66 2.91 1.07
N CYS A 147 -7.59 2.19 1.44
CA CYS A 147 -6.22 2.54 1.08
C CYS A 147 -6.00 2.48 -0.44
N ALA A 148 -6.53 1.46 -1.13
CA ALA A 148 -6.43 1.37 -2.59
C ALA A 148 -7.16 2.53 -3.28
N VAL A 149 -8.35 2.87 -2.80
CA VAL A 149 -9.15 4.00 -3.29
C VAL A 149 -8.47 5.34 -3.04
N GLU A 150 -7.91 5.54 -1.84
CA GLU A 150 -7.18 6.76 -1.47
C GLU A 150 -6.03 7.02 -2.44
N TYR A 151 -5.17 6.01 -2.65
CA TYR A 151 -4.03 6.15 -3.54
C TYR A 151 -4.46 6.32 -4.99
N ALA A 152 -5.46 5.56 -5.45
CA ALA A 152 -6.02 5.69 -6.79
C ALA A 152 -6.57 7.11 -7.04
N ALA A 153 -7.28 7.68 -6.06
CA ALA A 153 -7.78 9.05 -6.13
C ALA A 153 -6.64 10.07 -6.17
N GLY A 154 -5.63 9.91 -5.30
CA GLY A 154 -4.46 10.80 -5.22
C GLY A 154 -3.63 10.85 -6.50
N ILE A 155 -3.55 9.75 -7.25
CA ILE A 155 -2.90 9.73 -8.58
C ILE A 155 -3.85 10.11 -9.73
N SER A 156 -5.11 10.46 -9.45
CA SER A 156 -6.15 10.77 -10.43
C SER A 156 -6.44 9.60 -11.40
N LEU A 157 -6.61 8.40 -10.86
CA LEU A 157 -7.07 7.23 -11.62
C LEU A 157 -8.54 7.41 -12.05
N ASP A 158 -8.85 7.01 -13.27
CA ASP A 158 -10.20 6.78 -13.75
C ASP A 158 -10.32 5.28 -14.11
N PRO A 159 -10.90 4.45 -13.22
CA PRO A 159 -10.92 3.01 -13.42
C PRO A 159 -11.59 2.55 -14.73
N VAL A 160 -12.48 3.36 -15.30
CA VAL A 160 -13.19 3.04 -16.55
C VAL A 160 -12.37 3.51 -17.74
N ALA A 161 -11.94 4.78 -17.73
CA ALA A 161 -11.21 5.34 -18.87
C ALA A 161 -9.79 4.78 -19.00
N ASP A 162 -9.08 4.56 -17.88
CA ASP A 162 -7.73 3.99 -17.90
C ASP A 162 -7.74 2.54 -18.38
N LEU A 163 -8.79 1.76 -18.08
CA LEU A 163 -8.95 0.39 -18.58
C LEU A 163 -9.20 0.36 -20.10
N ALA A 164 -9.92 1.35 -20.61
CA ALA A 164 -10.29 1.46 -22.02
C ALA A 164 -9.16 2.04 -22.91
N SER A 165 -8.06 2.52 -22.33
CA SER A 165 -6.98 3.17 -23.08
C SER A 165 -5.96 2.16 -23.61
N PRO A 166 -5.84 1.95 -24.94
CA PRO A 166 -4.84 1.05 -25.53
C PRO A 166 -3.41 1.64 -25.49
N MET A 167 -3.25 2.91 -25.10
CA MET A 167 -1.97 3.62 -24.98
C MET A 167 -1.54 3.73 -23.51
N PHE A 168 -1.42 2.59 -22.84
CA PHE A 168 -0.73 2.54 -21.56
C PHE A 168 0.76 2.77 -21.79
N ASP A 169 1.24 3.98 -21.47
CA ASP A 169 2.67 4.28 -21.44
C ASP A 169 3.18 4.11 -20.00
N PRO A 170 3.85 2.99 -19.67
CA PRO A 170 4.37 2.74 -18.33
C PRO A 170 5.41 3.78 -17.89
N LYS A 171 6.01 4.51 -18.85
CA LYS A 171 7.05 5.52 -18.57
C LYS A 171 6.48 6.85 -18.08
N LYS A 172 5.16 7.07 -18.18
CA LYS A 172 4.51 8.24 -17.60
C LYS A 172 4.46 8.13 -16.08
N LYS A 173 4.41 9.29 -15.41
CA LYS A 173 4.27 9.39 -13.96
C LYS A 173 3.08 8.54 -13.49
N PHE A 174 3.34 7.63 -12.55
CA PHE A 174 2.38 6.65 -12.01
C PHE A 174 1.83 5.62 -13.01
N GLY A 175 2.44 5.43 -14.19
CA GLY A 175 2.01 4.45 -15.18
C GLY A 175 1.81 3.07 -14.55
N GLU A 176 2.88 2.46 -14.06
CA GLU A 176 2.82 1.13 -13.41
C GLU A 176 1.77 1.05 -12.28
N ASP A 177 1.65 2.10 -11.46
CA ASP A 177 0.64 2.13 -10.40
C ASP A 177 -0.79 2.16 -10.96
N ARG A 178 -1.05 2.89 -12.06
CA ARG A 178 -2.36 2.93 -12.72
C ARG A 178 -2.76 1.57 -13.25
N LYS A 179 -1.87 0.89 -14.00
CA LYS A 179 -2.13 -0.46 -14.52
C LYS A 179 -2.48 -1.43 -13.39
N ARG A 180 -1.73 -1.37 -12.31
CA ARG A 180 -1.96 -2.26 -11.17
C ARG A 180 -3.27 -1.97 -10.45
N LEU A 181 -3.62 -0.70 -10.23
CA LEU A 181 -4.83 -0.30 -9.53
C LEU A 181 -6.10 -0.45 -10.36
N VAL A 182 -6.01 -0.30 -11.69
CA VAL A 182 -7.15 -0.53 -12.60
C VAL A 182 -7.60 -1.99 -12.57
N GLU A 183 -6.69 -2.91 -12.26
CA GLU A 183 -6.98 -4.33 -12.03
C GLU A 183 -7.38 -4.61 -10.57
N MET A 184 -6.66 -4.02 -9.61
CA MET A 184 -6.89 -4.27 -8.17
C MET A 184 -8.27 -3.80 -7.68
N LEU A 185 -8.74 -2.61 -8.10
CA LEU A 185 -10.02 -2.09 -7.61
C LEU A 185 -11.21 -2.99 -8.02
N PRO A 186 -11.37 -3.40 -9.29
CA PRO A 186 -12.38 -4.39 -9.68
C PRO A 186 -12.23 -5.74 -8.98
N PHE A 187 -11.00 -6.21 -8.76
CA PHE A 187 -10.76 -7.46 -8.02
C PHE A 187 -11.30 -7.36 -6.59
N LEU A 188 -10.94 -6.30 -5.85
CA LEU A 188 -11.38 -6.10 -4.46
C LEU A 188 -12.90 -6.00 -4.33
N VAL A 189 -13.58 -5.33 -5.25
CA VAL A 189 -15.03 -5.10 -5.16
C VAL A 189 -15.84 -6.24 -5.77
N ASN A 190 -15.51 -6.69 -6.99
CA ASN A 190 -16.36 -7.63 -7.73
C ASN A 190 -15.99 -9.10 -7.47
N GLU A 191 -14.69 -9.43 -7.33
CA GLU A 191 -14.26 -10.81 -7.07
C GLU A 191 -14.22 -11.10 -5.56
N LEU A 192 -13.60 -10.22 -4.78
CA LEU A 192 -13.45 -10.42 -3.33
C LEU A 192 -14.70 -9.97 -2.54
N GLY A 193 -15.59 -9.18 -3.16
CA GLY A 193 -16.87 -8.80 -2.56
C GLY A 193 -16.75 -7.81 -1.40
N LEU A 194 -15.69 -6.98 -1.37
CA LEU A 194 -15.56 -5.96 -0.33
C LEU A 194 -16.70 -4.94 -0.43
N ASP A 195 -17.33 -4.66 0.70
CA ASP A 195 -18.43 -3.70 0.79
C ASP A 195 -17.93 -2.28 0.52
N VAL A 196 -18.47 -1.66 -0.53
CA VAL A 196 -18.17 -0.28 -0.95
C VAL A 196 -18.68 0.77 0.03
N ASN A 197 -19.54 0.39 0.98
CA ASN A 197 -20.08 1.24 2.04
C ASN A 197 -19.50 0.92 3.43
N ALA A 198 -18.54 -0.01 3.53
CA ALA A 198 -17.91 -0.32 4.80
C ALA A 198 -17.24 0.93 5.39
N VAL A 199 -17.40 1.14 6.69
CA VAL A 199 -16.69 2.21 7.41
C VAL A 199 -15.32 1.72 7.89
N ASP A 200 -14.31 2.57 7.73
CA ASP A 200 -12.93 2.33 8.16
C ASP A 200 -12.74 2.08 9.66
N THR A 201 -13.64 2.62 10.49
CA THR A 201 -13.66 2.46 11.95
C THR A 201 -15.07 2.61 12.51
N GLU A 202 -15.33 1.86 13.58
CA GLU A 202 -16.52 1.98 14.42
C GLU A 202 -16.34 3.01 15.55
N LYS A 203 -15.11 3.52 15.76
CA LYS A 203 -14.81 4.47 16.84
C LYS A 203 -15.40 5.86 16.56
N VAL A 204 -16.06 6.41 17.58
CA VAL A 204 -16.59 7.78 17.59
C VAL A 204 -16.08 8.52 18.84
N PRO A 205 -15.44 9.69 18.72
CA PRO A 205 -15.10 10.38 17.47
C PRO A 205 -14.07 9.61 16.63
N ARG A 206 -14.10 9.79 15.29
CA ARG A 206 -13.18 9.11 14.37
C ARG A 206 -11.74 9.58 14.61
N PRO A 207 -10.73 8.68 14.62
CA PRO A 207 -9.34 9.08 14.71
C PRO A 207 -8.89 9.90 13.48
N SER A 208 -7.86 10.71 13.63
CA SER A 208 -7.24 11.41 12.50
C SER A 208 -6.78 10.42 11.42
N GLY A 209 -7.02 10.74 10.15
CA GLY A 209 -6.72 9.86 9.01
C GLY A 209 -7.76 8.77 8.74
N HIS A 210 -8.91 8.82 9.44
CA HIS A 210 -10.09 8.01 9.15
C HIS A 210 -11.21 8.92 8.62
N TYR A 211 -11.65 8.67 7.39
CA TYR A 211 -12.64 9.49 6.69
C TYR A 211 -13.99 8.79 6.54
N GLY A 212 -14.16 7.57 7.07
CA GLY A 212 -15.40 6.83 6.98
C GLY A 212 -15.39 5.81 5.85
N THR A 213 -16.16 6.06 4.78
CA THR A 213 -16.33 5.11 3.67
C THR A 213 -15.25 5.28 2.60
N PRO A 214 -15.04 4.30 1.69
CA PRO A 214 -14.14 4.46 0.56
C PRO A 214 -14.51 5.69 -0.30
N LEU A 215 -15.80 6.00 -0.43
CA LEU A 215 -16.26 7.17 -1.18
C LEU A 215 -15.82 8.49 -0.53
N CYS A 216 -15.80 8.58 0.81
CA CYS A 216 -15.25 9.73 1.52
C CYS A 216 -13.73 9.90 1.29
N TYR A 217 -12.96 8.80 1.26
CA TYR A 217 -11.53 8.83 0.91
C TYR A 217 -11.28 9.36 -0.51
N ALA A 218 -12.08 8.89 -1.48
CA ALA A 218 -12.01 9.38 -2.86
C ALA A 218 -12.39 10.86 -2.96
N ALA A 219 -13.40 11.28 -2.20
CA ALA A 219 -13.87 12.67 -2.17
C ALA A 219 -12.86 13.62 -1.53
N TYR A 220 -12.19 13.20 -0.46
CA TYR A 220 -11.10 13.95 0.18
C TYR A 220 -9.93 14.23 -0.79
N ASN A 221 -9.60 13.26 -1.65
CA ASN A 221 -8.48 13.34 -2.59
C ASN A 221 -8.82 13.89 -3.99
N ASN A 222 -10.02 14.44 -4.19
CA ASN A 222 -10.49 14.95 -5.50
C ASN A 222 -10.51 13.88 -6.61
N GLY A 223 -10.72 12.61 -6.27
CA GLY A 223 -10.63 11.47 -7.17
C GLY A 223 -11.86 11.29 -8.07
N VAL A 224 -12.12 12.22 -8.99
CA VAL A 224 -13.35 12.25 -9.84
C VAL A 224 -13.66 10.90 -10.51
N GLY A 225 -12.66 10.27 -11.13
CA GLY A 225 -12.84 8.98 -11.81
C GLY A 225 -13.20 7.84 -10.84
N VAL A 226 -12.49 7.78 -9.71
CA VAL A 226 -12.75 6.81 -8.63
C VAL A 226 -14.12 7.04 -7.98
N VAL A 227 -14.54 8.29 -7.75
CA VAL A 227 -15.87 8.64 -7.23
C VAL A 227 -16.97 8.12 -8.16
N LYS A 228 -16.88 8.41 -9.46
CA LYS A 228 -17.84 7.91 -10.46
C LYS A 228 -17.89 6.38 -10.47
N TRP A 229 -16.73 5.74 -10.41
CA TRP A 229 -16.62 4.29 -10.37
C TRP A 229 -17.28 3.71 -9.11
N LEU A 230 -17.00 4.23 -7.91
CA LEU A 230 -17.62 3.78 -6.66
C LEU A 230 -19.14 3.96 -6.66
N LEU A 231 -19.64 5.10 -7.15
CA LEU A 231 -21.08 5.34 -7.31
C LEU A 231 -21.73 4.32 -8.26
N SER A 232 -21.02 3.92 -9.33
CA SER A 232 -21.49 2.87 -10.25
C SER A 232 -21.53 1.48 -9.60
N LYS A 233 -20.80 1.29 -8.50
CA LYS A 233 -20.76 0.06 -7.69
C LYS A 233 -21.72 0.09 -6.50
N GLY A 234 -22.54 1.14 -6.36
CA GLY A 234 -23.54 1.24 -5.30
C GLY A 234 -23.05 1.90 -4.01
N ALA A 235 -21.94 2.65 -4.07
CA ALA A 235 -21.54 3.48 -2.95
C ALA A 235 -22.60 4.54 -2.64
N ASP A 236 -22.96 4.68 -1.38
CA ASP A 236 -23.89 5.69 -0.87
C ASP A 236 -23.12 6.97 -0.52
N PRO A 237 -23.39 8.10 -1.20
CA PRO A 237 -22.73 9.37 -0.90
C PRO A 237 -23.14 9.99 0.44
N MET A 238 -24.20 9.50 1.09
CA MET A 238 -24.70 9.99 2.37
C MET A 238 -25.12 8.80 3.26
N LEU A 239 -24.14 7.96 3.64
CA LEU A 239 -24.40 6.71 4.33
C LEU A 239 -25.18 6.91 5.64
N GLY A 240 -26.44 6.46 5.65
CA GLY A 240 -27.31 6.50 6.85
C GLY A 240 -27.68 7.91 7.33
N GLY A 241 -27.45 8.95 6.52
CA GLY A 241 -27.64 10.34 6.91
C GLY A 241 -26.64 10.87 7.95
N ASP A 242 -25.54 10.16 8.18
CA ASP A 242 -24.44 10.62 9.04
C ASP A 242 -23.58 11.64 8.28
N GLU A 243 -23.60 12.91 8.70
CA GLU A 243 -22.81 13.98 8.10
C GLU A 243 -21.30 13.66 8.11
N ALA A 244 -20.80 12.88 9.07
CA ALA A 244 -19.40 12.47 9.13
C ALA A 244 -19.04 11.42 8.06
N LEU A 245 -20.05 10.80 7.43
CA LEU A 245 -19.94 9.83 6.34
C LEU A 245 -20.48 10.37 5.01
N ASP A 246 -20.68 11.68 4.92
CA ASP A 246 -21.17 12.36 3.72
C ASP A 246 -19.99 12.76 2.82
N ALA A 247 -19.93 12.14 1.64
CA ALA A 247 -18.88 12.39 0.65
C ALA A 247 -18.97 13.81 0.04
N GLY A 248 -20.17 14.39 -0.02
CA GLY A 248 -20.40 15.75 -0.50
C GLY A 248 -19.91 16.80 0.49
N LEU A 249 -20.21 16.63 1.78
CA LEU A 249 -19.65 17.47 2.85
C LEU A 249 -18.13 17.36 2.92
N MET A 250 -17.59 16.14 2.76
CA MET A 250 -16.14 15.92 2.66
C MET A 250 -15.53 16.68 1.47
N ALA A 251 -16.10 16.54 0.27
CA ALA A 251 -15.63 17.26 -0.92
C ALA A 251 -15.71 18.78 -0.74
N LYS A 252 -16.78 19.29 -0.12
CA LYS A 252 -16.97 20.71 0.18
C LYS A 252 -15.92 21.23 1.17
N ALA A 253 -15.68 20.50 2.27
CA ALA A 253 -14.67 20.85 3.26
C ALA A 253 -13.26 20.93 2.64
N MET A 254 -12.95 20.01 1.72
CA MET A 254 -11.67 19.96 1.00
C MET A 254 -11.62 20.85 -0.25
N LYS A 255 -12.70 21.57 -0.58
CA LYS A 255 -12.83 22.42 -1.78
C LYS A 255 -12.63 21.67 -3.11
N ASN A 256 -13.03 20.40 -3.14
CA ASN A 256 -12.96 19.53 -4.32
C ASN A 256 -14.20 19.70 -5.19
N GLU A 257 -14.30 20.87 -5.85
CA GLU A 257 -15.48 21.30 -6.62
C GLU A 257 -15.92 20.31 -7.71
N LYS A 258 -14.95 19.65 -8.37
CA LYS A 258 -15.25 18.66 -9.42
C LYS A 258 -15.97 17.44 -8.86
N VAL A 259 -15.53 16.94 -7.71
CA VAL A 259 -16.19 15.83 -7.01
C VAL A 259 -17.56 16.27 -6.51
N LEU A 260 -17.65 17.45 -5.89
CA LEU A 260 -18.93 17.98 -5.39
C LEU A 260 -19.99 18.02 -6.50
N LYS A 261 -19.62 18.55 -7.67
CA LYS A 261 -20.49 18.59 -8.85
C LYS A 261 -20.95 17.19 -9.29
N VAL A 262 -20.04 16.20 -9.31
CA VAL A 262 -20.41 14.82 -9.67
C VAL A 262 -21.42 14.22 -8.67
N LEU A 263 -21.24 14.47 -7.38
CA LEU A 263 -22.15 13.99 -6.34
C LEU A 263 -23.53 14.65 -6.45
N GLU A 264 -23.58 15.96 -6.70
CA GLU A 264 -24.83 16.70 -6.92
C GLU A 264 -25.58 16.21 -8.16
N GLU A 265 -24.88 16.03 -9.29
CA GLU A 265 -25.45 15.48 -10.54
C GLU A 265 -25.99 14.07 -10.31
N TRP A 266 -25.24 13.22 -9.60
CA TRP A 266 -25.68 11.87 -9.27
C TRP A 266 -26.95 11.88 -8.42
N GLN A 267 -27.01 12.72 -7.38
CA GLN A 267 -28.21 12.86 -6.53
C GLN A 267 -29.43 13.34 -7.32
N GLN A 268 -29.26 14.30 -8.23
CA GLN A 268 -30.34 14.82 -9.08
C GLN A 268 -30.89 13.75 -10.04
N SER A 269 -30.02 12.91 -10.60
CA SER A 269 -30.42 11.84 -11.52
C SER A 269 -31.33 10.80 -10.84
N ARG A 270 -31.09 10.53 -9.55
CA ARG A 270 -31.86 9.58 -8.73
C ARG A 270 -33.21 10.14 -8.25
N LYS A 271 -33.33 11.46 -8.10
CA LYS A 271 -34.61 12.12 -7.74
C LYS A 271 -35.57 12.25 -8.94
N SER A 272 -35.04 12.16 -10.16
CA SER A 272 -35.80 12.29 -11.41
C SER A 272 -36.26 10.94 -12.00
N THR A 273 -35.93 9.82 -11.35
CA THR A 273 -36.31 8.45 -11.74
C THR A 273 -37.36 7.91 -10.77
#